data_AF-A0A0X8HUU1-F1
#
_entry.id   AF-A0A0X8HUU1-F1
#
_cell.length_a   1.000
_cell.length_b   1.000
_cell.length_c   1.000
_cell.angle_alpha   90.00
_cell.angle_beta   90.00
_cell.angle_gamma   90.00
#
_symmetry.space_group_name_H-M   'P 1'
#
loop_
_entity.id
_entity.type
_entity.pdbx_description
1 polymer ?
#
loop_
_entity_poly.entity_id
_entity_poly.type
_entity_poly.pdbx_seq_one_letter_code
_entity_poly.pdbx_strand_id
1 'polypeptide(L)'
;MISDTLKPIVKTNKAIITSQYALYKNAGPYLLPNDFNEIPQNLQIKILYRRFFRLRPFVSTKEMIQSSYTNYIRNKFRENYALKRKIALGIDEPPSIDKDINSGVKTLAFVTKAVSLVDTKNNNGILEDNAICHKLLKNILSVEYHRSVQFKLPREYQILRISYEYLNSNFKRLEYKSLRNNDISIIQLNELLGTRL
;
A
#
# COMPACT_ATOMS: atom_id res chain seq x y z
N MET A 1 33.14 30.09 -1.39
CA MET A 1 32.58 29.31 -2.51
C MET A 1 33.03 27.87 -2.34
N ILE A 2 32.18 27.04 -1.73
CA ILE A 2 32.48 25.61 -1.55
C ILE A 2 32.29 24.96 -2.91
N SER A 3 33.35 24.36 -3.44
CA SER A 3 33.32 23.62 -4.70
C SER A 3 32.16 22.63 -4.71
N ASP A 4 31.39 22.60 -5.80
CA ASP A 4 30.49 21.50 -6.13
C ASP A 4 31.31 20.21 -6.21
N THR A 5 31.46 19.59 -5.04
CA THR A 5 32.13 18.31 -4.90
C THR A 5 31.33 17.29 -5.69
N LEU A 6 32.00 16.64 -6.64
CA LEU A 6 31.50 15.49 -7.41
C LEU A 6 30.79 14.52 -6.46
N LYS A 7 29.46 14.61 -6.41
CA LYS A 7 28.67 13.69 -5.59
C LYS A 7 28.84 12.30 -6.20
N PRO A 8 29.11 11.26 -5.39
CA PRO A 8 29.35 9.93 -5.91
C PRO A 8 28.10 9.45 -6.67
N ILE A 9 28.29 9.08 -7.93
CA ILE A 9 27.26 8.48 -8.79
C ILE A 9 27.61 7.00 -8.92
N VAL A 10 26.76 6.13 -8.37
CA VAL A 10 26.90 4.68 -8.54
C VAL A 10 26.08 4.28 -9.77
N LYS A 11 26.77 3.92 -10.85
CA LYS A 11 26.16 3.43 -12.09
C LYS A 11 26.29 1.91 -12.17
N THR A 12 25.17 1.23 -12.31
CA THR A 12 25.11 -0.21 -12.59
C THR A 12 24.37 -0.47 -13.90
N ASN A 13 24.36 -1.72 -14.35
CA ASN A 13 23.55 -2.14 -15.49
C ASN A 13 22.04 -1.96 -15.23
N LYS A 14 21.61 -1.96 -13.96
CA LYS A 14 20.19 -1.93 -13.58
C LYS A 14 19.70 -0.56 -13.11
N ALA A 15 20.57 0.27 -12.56
CA ALA A 15 20.19 1.55 -11.96
C ALA A 15 21.31 2.61 -12.03
N ILE A 16 20.92 3.87 -11.92
CA ILE A 16 21.80 5.02 -11.68
C ILE A 16 21.40 5.61 -10.33
N ILE A 17 22.31 5.62 -9.37
CA ILE A 17 22.06 6.11 -8.01
C ILE A 17 22.92 7.34 -7.79
N THR A 18 22.28 8.47 -7.48
CA THR A 18 22.92 9.70 -7.05
C THR A 18 22.72 9.88 -5.54
N SER A 19 23.30 10.94 -4.96
CA SER A 19 23.05 11.31 -3.56
C SER A 19 21.58 11.62 -3.26
N GLN A 20 20.77 11.91 -4.28
CA GLN A 20 19.39 12.38 -4.13
C GLN A 20 18.38 11.36 -4.65
N TYR A 21 18.68 10.66 -5.74
CA TYR A 21 17.70 9.84 -6.45
C TYR A 21 18.30 8.54 -6.97
N ALA A 22 17.44 7.53 -7.15
CA ALA A 22 17.79 6.31 -7.84
C ALA A 22 16.89 6.13 -9.07
N LEU A 23 17.47 6.17 -10.27
CA LEU A 23 16.79 5.86 -11.51
C LEU A 23 16.98 4.38 -11.84
N TYR A 24 15.88 3.63 -11.89
CA TYR A 24 15.89 2.23 -12.30
C TYR A 24 15.68 2.12 -13.80
N LYS A 25 16.66 1.56 -14.51
CA LYS A 25 16.64 1.45 -15.98
C LYS A 25 15.65 0.40 -16.47
N ASN A 26 15.39 -0.62 -15.65
CA ASN A 26 14.45 -1.69 -15.97
C ASN A 26 13.22 -1.59 -15.07
N ALA A 27 12.10 -1.11 -15.63
CA ALA A 27 10.82 -0.97 -14.94
C ALA A 27 10.02 -2.29 -14.87
N GLY A 28 10.32 -3.28 -15.71
CA GLY A 28 9.58 -4.54 -15.83
C GLY A 28 9.39 -5.33 -14.51
N PRO A 29 10.38 -5.34 -13.58
CA PRO A 29 10.19 -5.95 -12.28
C PRO A 29 9.13 -5.28 -11.40
N TYR A 30 8.76 -4.03 -11.67
CA TYR A 30 7.83 -3.24 -10.86
C TYR A 30 6.45 -3.11 -11.51
N LEU A 31 6.38 -3.26 -12.84
CA LEU A 31 5.15 -3.22 -13.63
C LEU A 31 4.56 -4.62 -13.83
N LEU A 32 3.26 -4.69 -14.10
CA LEU A 32 2.59 -5.92 -14.51
C LEU A 32 3.04 -6.31 -15.93
N PRO A 33 3.13 -7.60 -16.25
CA PRO A 33 3.43 -8.04 -17.60
C PRO A 33 2.25 -7.77 -18.54
N ASN A 34 2.50 -7.67 -19.85
CA ASN A 34 1.46 -7.28 -20.83
C ASN A 34 0.34 -8.32 -20.95
N ASP A 35 0.66 -9.60 -20.74
CA ASP A 35 -0.23 -10.77 -20.75
C ASP A 35 -0.89 -11.02 -19.38
N PHE A 36 -0.84 -10.06 -18.45
CA PHE A 36 -1.32 -10.26 -17.07
C PHE A 36 -2.78 -10.72 -16.98
N ASN A 37 -3.64 -10.30 -17.91
CA ASN A 37 -5.06 -10.70 -17.92
C ASN A 37 -5.29 -12.09 -18.55
N GLU A 38 -4.31 -12.61 -19.29
CA GLU A 38 -4.40 -13.89 -20.01
C GLU A 38 -3.89 -15.07 -19.17
N ILE A 39 -3.13 -14.79 -18.11
CA ILE A 39 -2.60 -15.82 -17.21
C ILE A 39 -3.63 -16.25 -16.15
N PRO A 40 -3.52 -17.49 -15.63
CA PRO A 40 -4.37 -17.98 -14.54
C PRO A 40 -4.39 -17.08 -13.29
N GLN A 41 -5.57 -16.93 -12.67
CA GLN A 41 -5.79 -16.08 -11.50
C GLN A 41 -4.82 -16.33 -10.33
N ASN A 42 -4.52 -17.59 -10.03
CA ASN A 42 -3.59 -17.92 -8.95
C ASN A 42 -2.16 -17.37 -9.20
N LEU A 43 -1.75 -17.28 -10.47
CA LEU A 43 -0.49 -16.66 -10.89
C LEU A 43 -0.59 -15.15 -10.86
N GLN A 44 -1.73 -14.56 -11.25
CA GLN A 44 -1.98 -13.12 -11.13
C GLN A 44 -1.80 -12.64 -9.69
N ILE A 45 -2.39 -13.34 -8.71
CA ILE A 45 -2.26 -13.03 -7.27
C ILE A 45 -0.79 -13.11 -6.83
N LYS A 46 -0.06 -14.16 -7.24
CA LYS A 46 1.37 -14.31 -6.93
C LYS A 46 2.21 -13.19 -7.55
N ILE A 47 1.88 -12.77 -8.77
CA ILE A 47 2.57 -11.66 -9.45
C ILE A 47 2.31 -10.35 -8.73
N LEU A 48 1.05 -10.02 -8.42
CA LEU A 48 0.68 -8.84 -7.64
C LEU A 48 1.43 -8.79 -6.31
N TYR A 49 1.39 -9.88 -5.54
CA TYR A 49 2.10 -10.00 -4.28
C TYR A 49 3.61 -9.69 -4.43
N ARG A 50 4.25 -10.31 -5.43
CA ARG A 50 5.68 -10.06 -5.72
C ARG A 50 5.94 -8.60 -6.13
N ARG A 51 5.05 -7.97 -6.88
CA ARG A 51 5.21 -6.57 -7.30
C ARG A 51 5.14 -5.61 -6.13
N PHE A 52 4.18 -5.77 -5.21
CA PHE A 52 4.15 -4.98 -3.98
C PHE A 52 5.45 -5.11 -3.18
N PHE A 53 5.94 -6.35 -2.99
CA PHE A 53 7.19 -6.57 -2.26
C PHE A 53 8.41 -5.89 -2.91
N ARG A 54 8.45 -5.82 -4.24
CA ARG A 54 9.53 -5.14 -4.96
C ARG A 54 9.50 -3.62 -4.79
N LEU A 55 8.34 -3.03 -4.47
CA LEU A 55 8.23 -1.60 -4.18
C LEU A 55 8.75 -1.23 -2.78
N ARG A 56 8.98 -2.22 -1.88
CA ARG A 56 9.47 -2.01 -0.52
C ARG A 56 10.64 -1.00 -0.42
N PRO A 57 11.70 -1.07 -1.24
CA PRO A 57 12.83 -0.13 -1.14
C PRO A 57 12.46 1.32 -1.46
N PHE A 58 11.37 1.54 -2.20
CA PHE A 58 10.93 2.87 -2.64
C PHE A 58 9.97 3.54 -1.66
N VAL A 59 9.37 2.77 -0.76
CA VAL A 59 8.45 3.29 0.26
C VAL A 59 9.18 4.20 1.25
N SER A 60 10.40 3.82 1.65
CA SER A 60 11.22 4.61 2.56
C SER A 60 12.65 4.11 2.60
N THR A 61 13.59 4.99 2.97
CA THR A 61 14.96 4.61 3.33
C THR A 61 15.06 3.99 4.72
N LYS A 62 14.08 4.23 5.60
CA LYS A 62 14.09 3.72 6.99
C LYS A 62 13.58 2.28 7.04
N GLU A 63 14.40 1.38 7.57
CA GLU A 63 14.09 -0.06 7.67
C GLU A 63 12.76 -0.32 8.42
N MET A 64 12.51 0.40 9.51
CA MET A 64 11.27 0.28 10.29
C MET A 64 10.00 0.51 9.44
N ILE A 65 10.03 1.49 8.52
CA ILE A 65 8.90 1.80 7.64
C ILE A 65 8.77 0.71 6.57
N GLN A 66 9.89 0.24 6.01
CA GLN A 66 9.87 -0.86 5.05
C GLN A 66 9.33 -2.17 5.65
N SER A 67 9.64 -2.44 6.91
CA SER A 67 9.11 -3.60 7.66
C SER A 67 7.62 -3.45 7.92
N SER A 68 7.16 -2.25 8.28
CA SER A 68 5.73 -1.94 8.44
C SER A 68 4.97 -2.15 7.12
N TYR A 69 5.51 -1.67 6.01
CA TYR A 69 4.96 -1.91 4.67
C TYR A 69 4.92 -3.40 4.32
N THR A 70 5.98 -4.14 4.59
CA THR A 70 6.04 -5.58 4.33
C THR A 70 4.95 -6.34 5.10
N ASN A 71 4.79 -6.03 6.39
CA ASN A 71 3.76 -6.65 7.23
C ASN A 71 2.36 -6.26 6.78
N TYR A 72 2.18 -5.00 6.39
CA TYR A 72 0.95 -4.51 5.80
C TYR A 72 0.55 -5.32 4.56
N ILE A 73 1.43 -5.45 3.57
CA ILE A 73 1.14 -6.23 2.36
C ILE A 73 0.82 -7.69 2.69
N ARG A 74 1.57 -8.33 3.60
CA ARG A 74 1.26 -9.71 4.03
C ARG A 74 -0.15 -9.84 4.59
N ASN A 75 -0.56 -8.87 5.40
CA ASN A 75 -1.88 -8.88 6.00
C ASN A 75 -2.96 -8.62 4.95
N LYS A 76 -2.76 -7.68 4.01
CA LYS A 76 -3.72 -7.38 2.94
C LYS A 76 -4.03 -8.58 2.05
N PHE A 77 -3.06 -9.46 1.80
CA PHE A 77 -3.27 -10.68 1.03
C PHE A 77 -3.88 -11.84 1.83
N ARG A 78 -3.91 -11.74 3.17
CA ARG A 78 -4.51 -12.75 4.07
C ARG A 78 -5.86 -12.32 4.65
N GLU A 79 -6.15 -11.03 4.66
CA GLU A 79 -7.33 -10.46 5.30
C GLU A 79 -8.62 -10.93 4.62
N ASN A 80 -9.68 -11.05 5.43
CA ASN A 80 -11.03 -11.22 4.91
C ASN A 80 -11.66 -9.84 4.69
N TYR A 81 -11.38 -9.24 3.53
CA TYR A 81 -11.84 -7.89 3.21
C TYR A 81 -13.37 -7.80 3.11
N ALA A 82 -14.03 -8.85 2.60
CA ALA A 82 -15.49 -8.90 2.54
C ALA A 82 -16.11 -8.79 3.94
N LEU A 83 -15.59 -9.54 4.92
CA LEU A 83 -16.02 -9.44 6.31
C LEU A 83 -15.76 -8.04 6.89
N LYS A 84 -14.55 -7.50 6.68
CA LYS A 84 -14.17 -6.17 7.16
C LYS A 84 -15.12 -5.08 6.62
N ARG A 85 -15.42 -5.13 5.32
CA ARG A 85 -16.33 -4.23 4.61
C ARG A 85 -17.76 -4.37 5.11
N LYS A 86 -18.25 -5.60 5.28
CA LYS A 86 -19.59 -5.88 5.83
C LYS A 86 -19.78 -5.25 7.20
N ILE A 87 -18.82 -5.42 8.11
CA ILE A 87 -18.94 -4.87 9.47
C ILE A 87 -18.87 -3.33 9.45
N ALA A 88 -17.99 -2.75 8.62
CA ALA A 88 -17.80 -1.31 8.56
C ALA A 88 -18.95 -0.55 7.90
N LEU A 89 -19.52 -1.10 6.81
CA LEU A 89 -20.51 -0.41 5.98
C LEU A 89 -21.92 -1.00 6.07
N GLY A 90 -22.09 -2.18 6.66
CA GLY A 90 -23.38 -2.88 6.69
C GLY A 90 -23.83 -3.44 5.33
N ILE A 91 -22.94 -3.46 4.33
CA ILE A 91 -23.26 -3.91 2.97
C ILE A 91 -22.94 -5.40 2.84
N ASP A 92 -23.96 -6.20 2.54
CA ASP A 92 -23.86 -7.66 2.45
C ASP A 92 -23.53 -8.18 1.04
N GLU A 93 -23.37 -7.29 0.05
CA GLU A 93 -22.99 -7.68 -1.30
C GLU A 93 -21.54 -8.21 -1.33
N PRO A 94 -21.34 -9.46 -1.79
CA PRO A 94 -20.00 -9.99 -1.93
C PRO A 94 -19.23 -9.18 -2.99
N PRO A 95 -17.98 -8.76 -2.72
CA PRO A 95 -17.14 -8.27 -3.79
C PRO A 95 -16.93 -9.43 -4.78
N SER A 96 -17.31 -9.25 -6.05
CA SER A 96 -17.01 -10.23 -7.09
C SER A 96 -15.51 -10.53 -7.11
N ILE A 97 -15.14 -11.79 -7.35
CA ILE A 97 -13.76 -12.25 -7.39
C ILE A 97 -12.93 -11.48 -8.45
N ASP A 98 -13.56 -11.06 -9.55
CA ASP A 98 -12.92 -10.18 -10.56
C ASP A 98 -12.66 -8.77 -10.03
N LYS A 99 -13.45 -8.32 -9.03
CA LYS A 99 -13.17 -7.07 -8.31
C LYS A 99 -11.89 -7.20 -7.48
N ASP A 100 -11.53 -8.37 -6.96
CA ASP A 100 -10.33 -8.51 -6.10
C ASP A 100 -9.01 -8.35 -6.88
N ILE A 101 -8.90 -8.95 -8.07
CA ILE A 101 -7.71 -8.79 -8.92
C ILE A 101 -7.63 -7.36 -9.44
N ASN A 102 -8.71 -6.84 -10.00
CA ASN A 102 -8.73 -5.46 -10.52
C ASN A 102 -8.45 -4.44 -9.41
N SER A 103 -8.96 -4.67 -8.20
CA SER A 103 -8.63 -3.85 -7.03
C SER A 103 -7.15 -3.97 -6.68
N GLY A 104 -6.58 -5.17 -6.75
CA GLY A 104 -5.13 -5.38 -6.60
C GLY A 104 -4.30 -4.60 -7.63
N VAL A 105 -4.69 -4.62 -8.91
CA VAL A 105 -4.04 -3.86 -9.98
C VAL A 105 -4.12 -2.35 -9.72
N LYS A 106 -5.31 -1.83 -9.40
CA LYS A 106 -5.52 -0.42 -9.06
C LYS A 106 -4.74 -0.01 -7.82
N THR A 107 -4.66 -0.88 -6.82
CA THR A 107 -3.87 -0.66 -5.59
C THR A 107 -2.37 -0.64 -5.91
N LEU A 108 -1.88 -1.52 -6.79
CA LEU A 108 -0.50 -1.51 -7.22
C LEU A 108 -0.16 -0.21 -7.96
N ALA A 109 -1.05 0.26 -8.84
CA ALA A 109 -0.90 1.55 -9.51
C ALA A 109 -0.84 2.70 -8.48
N PHE A 110 -1.73 2.70 -7.50
CA PHE A 110 -1.73 3.68 -6.40
C PHE A 110 -0.40 3.70 -5.64
N VAL A 111 0.09 2.53 -5.20
CA VAL A 111 1.36 2.45 -4.45
C VAL A 111 2.52 2.86 -5.34
N THR A 112 2.51 2.50 -6.62
CA THR A 112 3.54 2.90 -7.58
C THR A 112 3.58 4.42 -7.72
N LYS A 113 2.42 5.09 -7.87
CA LYS A 113 2.31 6.56 -7.85
C LYS A 113 2.87 7.15 -6.55
N ALA A 114 2.50 6.58 -5.40
CA ALA A 114 2.94 7.04 -4.08
C ALA A 114 4.46 6.98 -3.84
N VAL A 115 5.17 6.12 -4.57
CA VAL A 115 6.64 5.95 -4.46
C VAL A 115 7.40 6.46 -5.68
N SER A 116 6.70 6.98 -6.68
CA SER A 116 7.31 7.53 -7.89
C SER A 116 7.59 9.01 -7.73
N LEU A 117 8.85 9.39 -7.96
CA LEU A 117 9.22 10.79 -8.14
C LEU A 117 9.16 11.13 -9.62
N VAL A 118 8.43 12.17 -9.99
CA VAL A 118 8.36 12.66 -11.38
C VAL A 118 9.16 13.96 -11.46
N ASP A 119 10.10 14.02 -12.41
CA ASP A 119 10.96 15.20 -12.61
C ASP A 119 10.18 16.29 -13.36
N THR A 120 10.23 17.51 -12.84
CA THR A 120 9.20 18.52 -13.05
C THR A 120 9.64 19.57 -14.05
N LYS A 121 9.14 19.47 -15.29
CA LYS A 121 9.06 20.65 -16.15
C LYS A 121 7.67 20.94 -16.71
N ASN A 122 6.80 19.94 -16.93
CA ASN A 122 5.56 20.18 -17.70
C ASN A 122 4.25 19.54 -17.18
N ASN A 123 4.18 18.89 -16.00
CA ASN A 123 2.96 18.15 -15.58
C ASN A 123 2.60 18.31 -14.09
N ASN A 124 2.00 19.44 -13.72
CA ASN A 124 1.63 19.75 -12.34
C ASN A 124 0.59 18.78 -11.73
N GLY A 125 -0.42 18.35 -12.50
CA GLY A 125 -1.47 17.45 -11.98
C GLY A 125 -0.96 16.06 -11.56
N ILE A 126 0.01 15.51 -12.29
CA ILE A 126 0.60 14.20 -11.94
C ILE A 126 1.39 14.28 -10.63
N LEU A 127 2.03 15.42 -10.36
CA LEU A 127 2.79 15.63 -9.13
C LEU A 127 1.88 15.74 -7.92
N GLU A 128 0.79 16.47 -8.06
CA GLU A 128 -0.23 16.59 -7.01
C GLU A 128 -0.84 15.23 -6.68
N ASP A 129 -1.23 14.46 -7.69
CA ASP A 129 -1.72 13.10 -7.54
C ASP A 129 -0.72 12.20 -6.80
N ASN A 130 0.54 12.19 -7.23
CA ASN A 130 1.58 11.37 -6.58
C ASN A 130 1.83 11.83 -5.14
N ALA A 131 1.82 13.14 -4.87
CA ALA A 131 1.98 13.68 -3.53
C ALA A 131 0.80 13.30 -2.61
N ILE A 132 -0.43 13.29 -3.13
CA ILE A 132 -1.62 12.83 -2.40
C ILE A 132 -1.49 11.33 -2.10
N CYS A 133 -1.16 10.52 -3.11
CA CYS A 133 -0.94 9.07 -2.94
C CYS A 133 0.16 8.79 -1.90
N HIS A 134 1.25 9.57 -1.93
CA HIS A 134 2.35 9.47 -0.96
C HIS A 134 1.89 9.78 0.46
N LYS A 135 1.17 10.89 0.66
CA LYS A 135 0.61 11.28 1.97
C LYS A 135 -0.33 10.21 2.52
N LEU A 136 -1.23 9.69 1.68
CA LEU A 136 -2.17 8.64 2.06
C LEU A 136 -1.46 7.33 2.44
N LEU A 137 -0.51 6.87 1.61
CA LEU A 137 0.27 5.66 1.90
C LEU A 137 1.05 5.82 3.22
N LYS A 138 1.66 6.98 3.46
CA LYS A 138 2.37 7.27 4.71
C LYS A 138 1.44 7.20 5.92
N ASN A 139 0.24 7.77 5.82
CA ASN A 139 -0.74 7.73 6.91
C ASN A 139 -1.20 6.30 7.22
N ILE A 140 -1.51 5.51 6.18
CA ILE A 140 -1.84 4.09 6.28
C ILE A 140 -0.74 3.33 7.02
N LEU A 141 0.52 3.49 6.60
CA LEU A 141 1.65 2.79 7.22
C LEU A 141 1.92 3.24 8.66
N SER A 142 1.63 4.51 8.98
CA SER A 142 1.75 5.03 10.34
C SER A 142 0.71 4.38 11.25
N VAL A 143 -0.56 4.33 10.82
CA VAL A 143 -1.64 3.63 11.56
C VAL A 143 -1.28 2.16 11.75
N GLU A 144 -0.74 1.49 10.73
CA GLU A 144 -0.37 0.08 10.82
C GLU A 144 0.81 -0.19 11.73
N TYR A 145 1.79 0.71 11.76
CA TYR A 145 2.86 0.65 12.73
C TYR A 145 2.31 0.73 14.16
N HIS A 146 1.45 1.71 14.45
CA HIS A 146 0.82 1.84 15.77
C HIS A 146 0.00 0.61 16.14
N ARG A 147 -0.75 0.06 15.18
CA ARG A 147 -1.54 -1.16 15.37
C ARG A 147 -0.64 -2.37 15.67
N SER A 148 0.53 -2.46 15.02
CA SER A 148 1.48 -3.56 15.23
C SER A 148 2.01 -3.66 16.66
N VAL A 149 2.10 -2.53 17.37
CA VAL A 149 2.49 -2.50 18.78
C VAL A 149 1.43 -3.16 19.67
N GLN A 150 0.15 -3.02 19.33
CA GLN A 150 -0.97 -3.57 20.10
C GLN A 150 -1.13 -5.09 19.91
N PHE A 151 -0.66 -5.66 18.79
CA PHE A 151 -0.79 -7.08 18.47
C PHE A 151 0.04 -8.03 19.34
N LYS A 152 0.88 -7.52 20.24
CA LYS A 152 1.60 -8.38 21.19
C LYS A 152 0.65 -9.19 22.07
N LEU A 153 -0.61 -8.76 22.19
CA LEU A 153 -1.66 -9.46 22.90
C LEU A 153 -2.51 -10.28 21.92
N PRO A 154 -2.67 -11.61 22.12
CA PRO A 154 -3.45 -12.47 21.21
C PRO A 154 -4.89 -12.00 21.01
N ARG A 155 -5.52 -11.49 22.07
CA ARG A 155 -6.89 -10.93 22.00
C ARG A 155 -6.98 -9.72 21.07
N GLU A 156 -5.98 -8.85 21.10
CA GLU A 156 -5.94 -7.66 20.25
C GLU A 156 -5.75 -8.02 18.79
N TYR A 157 -4.91 -9.03 18.52
CA TYR A 157 -4.76 -9.57 17.18
C TYR A 157 -6.10 -10.12 16.65
N GLN A 158 -6.82 -10.89 17.45
CA GLN A 158 -8.14 -11.42 17.07
C GLN A 158 -9.11 -10.29 16.70
N ILE A 159 -9.28 -9.30 17.57
CA ILE A 159 -10.20 -8.17 17.38
C ILE A 159 -9.83 -7.35 16.13
N LEU A 160 -8.54 -7.07 15.94
CA LEU A 160 -8.08 -6.11 14.94
C LEU A 160 -7.76 -6.72 13.57
N ARG A 161 -7.51 -8.03 13.48
CA ARG A 161 -7.09 -8.71 12.24
C ARG A 161 -7.99 -9.83 11.76
N ILE A 162 -8.78 -10.43 12.64
CA ILE A 162 -9.59 -11.61 12.30
C ILE A 162 -11.07 -11.26 12.35
N SER A 163 -11.60 -10.83 13.50
CA SER A 163 -13.03 -10.56 13.65
C SER A 163 -13.46 -9.15 13.24
N TYR A 164 -12.54 -8.18 13.29
CA TYR A 164 -12.81 -6.77 13.01
C TYR A 164 -13.93 -6.17 13.88
N GLU A 165 -14.18 -6.73 15.07
CA GLU A 165 -15.25 -6.29 15.99
C GLU A 165 -15.16 -4.80 16.32
N TYR A 166 -13.94 -4.25 16.37
CA TYR A 166 -13.71 -2.84 16.64
C TYR A 166 -14.32 -1.90 15.60
N LEU A 167 -14.69 -2.38 14.41
CA LEU A 167 -15.37 -1.60 13.38
C LEU A 167 -16.86 -1.41 13.67
N ASN A 168 -17.47 -2.30 14.47
CA ASN A 168 -18.88 -2.20 14.84
C ASN A 168 -19.13 -0.95 15.67
N SER A 169 -20.16 -0.18 15.32
CA SER A 169 -20.59 1.03 16.05
C SER A 169 -20.78 0.78 17.54
N ASN A 170 -21.29 -0.41 17.90
CA ASN A 170 -21.63 -0.81 19.26
C ASN A 170 -20.43 -1.33 20.07
N PHE A 171 -19.23 -1.41 19.47
CA PHE A 171 -18.05 -1.87 20.18
C PHE A 171 -17.59 -0.84 21.20
N LYS A 172 -17.62 -1.22 22.49
CA LYS A 172 -17.56 -0.33 23.65
C LYS A 172 -16.19 0.27 23.97
N ARG A 173 -15.10 -0.27 23.40
CA ARG A 173 -13.72 0.13 23.72
C ARG A 173 -13.35 1.41 22.96
N LEU A 174 -13.35 2.53 23.67
CA LEU A 174 -13.13 3.87 23.13
C LEU A 174 -11.71 4.07 22.56
N GLU A 175 -10.73 3.31 23.04
CA GLU A 175 -9.35 3.38 22.54
C GLU A 175 -9.23 3.05 21.05
N TYR A 176 -10.19 2.33 20.46
CA TYR A 176 -10.21 2.06 19.01
C TYR A 176 -11.01 3.06 18.20
N LYS A 177 -11.59 4.10 18.80
CA LYS A 177 -12.44 5.05 18.07
C LYS A 177 -11.69 5.71 16.91
N SER A 178 -10.45 6.16 17.15
CA SER A 178 -9.60 6.73 16.11
C SER A 178 -9.25 5.71 15.03
N LEU A 179 -8.91 4.48 15.43
CA LEU A 179 -8.58 3.40 14.51
C LEU A 179 -9.77 3.01 13.63
N ARG A 180 -10.95 2.88 14.23
CA ARG A 180 -12.23 2.62 13.55
C ARG A 180 -12.48 3.67 12.48
N ASN A 181 -12.40 4.95 12.84
CA ASN A 181 -12.63 6.04 11.89
C ASN A 181 -11.64 5.98 10.72
N ASN A 182 -10.35 5.73 11.00
CA ASN A 182 -9.34 5.59 9.94
C ASN A 182 -9.64 4.43 9.00
N ASP A 183 -9.97 3.24 9.52
CA ASP A 183 -10.31 2.10 8.67
C ASP A 183 -11.59 2.29 7.88
N ILE A 184 -12.63 2.90 8.45
CA ILE A 184 -13.86 3.22 7.74
C ILE A 184 -13.56 4.17 6.57
N SER A 185 -12.78 5.22 6.79
CA SER A 185 -12.36 6.14 5.72
C SER A 185 -11.55 5.43 4.63
N ILE A 186 -10.66 4.50 4.98
CA ILE A 186 -9.91 3.70 4.01
C ILE A 186 -10.84 2.78 3.21
N ILE A 187 -11.82 2.15 3.87
CA ILE A 187 -12.80 1.28 3.19
C ILE A 187 -13.64 2.12 2.21
N GLN A 188 -14.12 3.30 2.61
CA GLN A 188 -14.85 4.20 1.72
C GLN A 188 -13.99 4.69 0.55
N LEU A 189 -12.72 5.02 0.79
CA LEU A 189 -11.77 5.37 -0.26
C LEU A 189 -11.57 4.21 -1.25
N ASN A 190 -11.51 2.99 -0.73
CA ASN A 190 -11.42 1.77 -1.53
C ASN A 190 -12.66 1.57 -2.41
N GLU A 191 -13.86 1.82 -1.90
CA GLU A 191 -15.09 1.79 -2.71
C GLU A 191 -15.05 2.83 -3.84
N LEU A 192 -14.59 4.05 -3.53
CA LEU A 192 -14.52 5.14 -4.50
C LEU A 192 -13.51 4.86 -5.63
N LEU A 193 -12.29 4.43 -5.27
CA LEU A 193 -11.20 4.23 -6.22
C LEU A 193 -11.25 2.83 -6.88
N GLY A 194 -12.03 1.92 -6.32
CA GLY A 194 -11.96 0.49 -6.62
C GLY A 194 -10.61 -0.09 -6.25
N THR A 195 -10.00 0.37 -5.16
CA THR A 195 -8.75 -0.16 -4.61
C THR A 195 -9.03 -1.10 -3.45
N ARG A 196 -7.99 -1.77 -2.97
CA ARG A 196 -7.99 -2.54 -1.73
C ARG A 196 -6.73 -2.18 -0.95
N LEU A 197 -6.66 -0.90 -0.57
CA LEU A 197 -5.61 -0.37 0.30
C LEU A 197 -5.47 -1.15 1.71
#